data_AF-A0A2S7JE10-F1
#
_entry.id   AF-A0A2S7JE10-F1
#
_cell.length_a   1.000
_cell.length_b   1.000
_cell.length_c   1.000
_cell.angle_alpha   90.00
_cell.angle_beta   90.00
_cell.angle_gamma   90.00
#
_symmetry.space_group_name_H-M   'P 1'
#
loop_
_entity.id
_entity.type
_entity.pdbx_description
1 polymer ?
#
loop_
_entity_poly.entity_id
_entity_poly.type
_entity_poly.pdbx_seq_one_letter_code
_entity_poly.pdbx_strand_id
1 'polypeptide(L)'
;MIRIFIGYDPREAVAYHVCANSIVRHARQPVAITPLALHTLPDESKAVMCVQHDYKTKAQGKYLGSKNQDYPRKNWSSVVLWNCGHPANRVVTPAFVENGSGAQLHRFTWLADELIGALPREWNWLPQELGPNPDAKLLHWTLGTPCFHEYADDPMAAEWHRERLLADYSQQRHG
;
A
#
# COMPACT_ATOMS: atom_id res chain seq x y z
N MET A 1 9.60 18.12 -10.05
CA MET A 1 8.51 17.66 -10.93
C MET A 1 7.19 17.88 -10.19
N ILE A 2 6.23 18.58 -10.80
CA ILE A 2 4.92 18.91 -10.20
C ILE A 2 3.94 17.77 -10.50
N ARG A 3 3.22 17.27 -9.51
CA ARG A 3 2.19 16.23 -9.68
C ARG A 3 0.80 16.85 -9.77
N ILE A 4 0.05 16.52 -10.81
CA ILE A 4 -1.27 17.07 -11.09
C ILE A 4 -2.24 15.91 -11.35
N PHE A 5 -3.37 15.90 -10.65
CA PHE A 5 -4.43 14.90 -10.81
C PHE A 5 -5.63 15.55 -11.50
N ILE A 6 -6.14 14.91 -12.55
CA ILE A 6 -7.25 15.46 -13.35
C ILE A 6 -8.33 14.38 -13.45
N GLY A 7 -9.59 14.72 -13.14
CA GLY A 7 -10.72 13.82 -13.33
C GLY A 7 -10.85 13.39 -14.80
N TYR A 8 -11.15 12.11 -15.03
CA TYR A 8 -11.42 11.56 -16.36
C TYR A 8 -12.80 10.90 -16.39
N ASP A 9 -13.68 11.43 -17.24
CA ASP A 9 -14.98 10.84 -17.56
C ASP A 9 -15.01 10.47 -19.05
N PRO A 10 -15.21 9.19 -19.42
CA PRO A 10 -15.25 8.79 -20.82
C PRO A 10 -16.42 9.42 -21.61
N ARG A 11 -17.48 9.90 -20.93
CA ARG A 11 -18.60 10.61 -21.56
C ARG A 11 -18.22 12.02 -22.02
N GLU A 12 -17.17 12.60 -21.42
CA GLU A 12 -16.69 13.97 -21.67
C GLU A 12 -15.15 14.05 -21.75
N ALA A 13 -14.51 13.07 -22.41
CA ALA A 13 -13.04 12.95 -22.44
C ALA A 13 -12.30 14.21 -22.94
N VAL A 14 -12.96 15.04 -23.76
CA VAL A 14 -12.43 16.32 -24.24
C VAL A 14 -12.02 17.26 -23.10
N ALA A 15 -12.73 17.27 -21.98
CA ALA A 15 -12.43 18.14 -20.84
C ALA A 15 -11.07 17.80 -20.21
N TYR A 16 -10.78 16.51 -20.02
CA TYR A 16 -9.48 16.03 -19.54
C TYR A 16 -8.37 16.44 -20.50
N HIS A 17 -8.52 16.17 -21.80
CA HIS A 17 -7.46 16.44 -22.79
C HIS A 17 -7.17 17.93 -22.96
N VAL A 18 -8.21 18.79 -22.96
CA VAL A 18 -8.03 20.25 -23.03
C VAL A 18 -7.26 20.76 -21.81
N CYS A 19 -7.64 20.30 -20.60
CA CYS A 19 -6.95 20.68 -19.36
C CYS A 19 -5.49 20.20 -19.37
N ALA A 20 -5.26 18.91 -19.66
CA ALA A 20 -3.92 18.32 -19.71
C ALA A 20 -3.01 19.00 -20.73
N ASN A 21 -3.51 19.28 -21.94
CA ASN A 21 -2.76 19.96 -22.99
C ASN A 21 -2.42 21.41 -22.60
N SER A 22 -3.35 22.13 -21.96
CA SER A 22 -3.10 23.48 -21.45
C SER A 22 -1.97 23.49 -20.42
N ILE A 23 -2.00 22.56 -19.45
CA ILE A 23 -0.94 22.40 -18.45
C ILE A 23 0.41 22.14 -19.11
N VAL A 24 0.49 21.21 -20.06
CA VAL A 24 1.75 20.89 -20.76
C VAL A 24 2.31 22.09 -21.50
N ARG A 25 1.46 22.90 -22.16
CA ARG A 25 1.89 24.09 -22.91
C ARG A 25 2.41 25.24 -22.04
N HIS A 26 1.93 25.35 -20.80
CA HIS A 26 2.19 26.51 -19.95
C HIS A 26 3.09 26.22 -18.74
N ALA A 27 3.30 24.96 -18.39
CA ALA A 27 4.19 24.58 -17.29
C ALA A 27 5.64 24.99 -17.59
N ARG A 28 6.27 25.68 -16.63
CA ARG A 28 7.70 26.07 -16.69
C ARG A 28 8.61 25.09 -15.94
N GLN A 29 8.04 24.00 -15.42
CA GLN A 29 8.72 22.93 -14.71
C GLN A 29 8.12 21.59 -15.18
N PRO A 30 8.87 20.48 -15.13
CA PRO A 30 8.33 19.16 -15.50
C PRO A 30 7.08 18.81 -14.69
N VAL A 31 6.04 18.33 -15.35
CA VAL A 31 4.76 17.90 -14.76
C VAL A 31 4.56 16.39 -14.95
N ALA A 32 3.92 15.75 -13.97
CA ALA A 32 3.33 14.42 -14.09
C ALA A 32 1.80 14.58 -13.96
N ILE A 33 1.06 14.17 -15.00
CA ILE A 33 -0.40 14.28 -15.05
C ILE A 33 -0.98 12.88 -14.88
N THR A 34 -1.75 12.67 -13.83
CA THR A 34 -2.41 11.39 -13.54
C THR A 34 -3.92 11.52 -13.74
N PRO A 35 -4.53 10.80 -14.69
CA PRO A 35 -5.98 10.75 -14.82
C PRO A 35 -6.60 10.02 -13.62
N LEU A 36 -7.64 10.61 -13.04
CA LEU A 36 -8.50 9.98 -12.05
C LEU A 36 -9.76 9.50 -12.78
N ALA A 37 -9.68 8.31 -13.37
CA ALA A 37 -10.81 7.67 -14.01
C ALA A 37 -11.53 6.78 -12.99
N LEU A 38 -12.86 6.88 -12.87
CA LEU A 38 -13.61 6.16 -11.83
C LEU A 38 -13.35 4.64 -11.82
N HIS A 39 -13.19 4.01 -12.99
CA HIS A 39 -12.88 2.58 -13.11
C HIS A 39 -11.42 2.22 -12.74
N THR A 40 -10.53 3.21 -12.69
CA THR A 40 -9.17 3.07 -12.15
C THR A 40 -9.12 3.41 -10.67
N LEU A 41 -10.19 4.05 -10.16
CA LEU A 41 -10.37 4.24 -8.74
C LEU A 41 -10.88 2.92 -8.13
N PRO A 42 -10.60 2.70 -6.84
CA PRO A 42 -10.98 1.47 -6.15
C PRO A 42 -12.51 1.35 -6.10
N ASP A 43 -13.02 0.13 -6.01
CA ASP A 43 -14.47 -0.14 -5.90
C ASP A 43 -15.08 0.64 -4.72
N GLU A 44 -15.87 1.68 -5.03
CA GLU A 44 -16.46 2.58 -4.04
C GLU A 44 -17.49 1.89 -3.14
N SER A 45 -17.99 0.71 -3.53
CA SER A 45 -18.84 -0.13 -2.67
C SER A 45 -18.09 -0.75 -1.50
N LYS A 46 -16.75 -0.72 -1.53
CA LYS A 46 -15.90 -1.28 -0.47
C LYS A 46 -15.57 -0.21 0.55
N ALA A 47 -15.62 -0.59 1.82
CA ALA A 47 -15.21 0.25 2.94
C ALA A 47 -13.67 0.31 3.06
N VAL A 48 -13.01 -0.81 2.78
CA VAL A 48 -11.56 -0.92 2.69
C VAL A 48 -11.19 -1.87 1.57
N MET A 49 -9.99 -1.70 1.00
CA MET A 49 -9.41 -2.68 0.09
C MET A 49 -7.98 -3.00 0.54
N CYS A 50 -7.63 -4.28 0.54
CA CYS A 50 -6.30 -4.74 0.94
C CYS A 50 -5.93 -6.02 0.18
N VAL A 51 -4.65 -6.40 0.22
CA VAL A 51 -4.26 -7.72 -0.30
C VAL A 51 -4.66 -8.78 0.72
N GLN A 52 -5.51 -9.71 0.26
CA GLN A 52 -6.06 -10.77 1.09
C GLN A 52 -5.14 -12.01 1.03
N HIS A 53 -4.16 -12.05 1.93
CA HIS A 53 -3.25 -13.18 2.06
C HIS A 53 -3.95 -14.37 2.73
N ASP A 54 -3.98 -15.52 2.05
CA ASP A 54 -4.22 -16.82 2.69
C ASP A 54 -2.87 -17.40 3.11
N TYR A 55 -2.49 -17.10 4.36
CA TYR A 55 -1.15 -17.39 4.88
C TYR A 55 -1.23 -18.21 6.17
N LYS A 56 -0.42 -19.28 6.22
CA LYS A 56 -0.12 -20.08 7.42
C LYS A 56 1.34 -19.93 7.80
N THR A 57 1.63 -19.81 9.09
CA THR A 57 2.98 -19.56 9.59
C THR A 57 3.94 -20.68 9.23
N LYS A 58 5.09 -20.29 8.67
CA LYS A 58 6.21 -21.21 8.39
C LYS A 58 7.26 -21.19 9.50
N ALA A 59 7.41 -20.06 10.19
CA ALA A 59 8.30 -19.87 11.32
C ALA A 59 7.52 -19.65 12.62
N GLN A 60 8.03 -20.13 13.75
CA GLN A 60 7.38 -20.02 15.08
C GLN A 60 7.70 -18.68 15.79
N GLY A 61 8.76 -17.97 15.38
CA GLY A 61 9.20 -16.68 15.93
C GLY A 61 9.42 -15.62 14.86
N LYS A 62 9.49 -14.36 15.30
CA LYS A 62 9.85 -13.17 14.50
C LYS A 62 11.02 -12.44 15.16
N TYR A 63 11.44 -11.33 14.55
CA TYR A 63 12.39 -10.37 15.11
C TYR A 63 12.05 -10.02 16.58
N LEU A 64 13.10 -9.82 17.37
CA LEU A 64 13.02 -9.45 18.79
C LEU A 64 12.21 -10.44 19.66
N GLY A 65 12.18 -11.73 19.29
CA GLY A 65 11.54 -12.78 20.08
C GLY A 65 10.01 -12.75 20.05
N SER A 66 9.41 -11.97 19.13
CA SER A 66 7.95 -11.91 18.98
C SER A 66 7.40 -13.24 18.47
N LYS A 67 6.26 -13.69 19.00
CA LYS A 67 5.62 -14.94 18.56
C LYS A 67 5.01 -14.78 17.18
N ASN A 68 5.20 -15.78 16.31
CA ASN A 68 4.53 -15.83 15.01
C ASN A 68 3.38 -16.83 15.06
N GLN A 69 2.13 -16.34 15.11
CA GLN A 69 0.94 -17.19 15.24
C GLN A 69 -0.01 -17.02 14.06
N ASP A 70 -0.79 -18.05 13.77
CA ASP A 70 -1.87 -18.00 12.79
C ASP A 70 -3.10 -17.30 13.37
N TYR A 71 -3.73 -16.46 12.55
CA TYR A 71 -5.01 -15.84 12.86
C TYR A 71 -5.69 -15.35 11.58
N PRO A 72 -7.03 -15.15 11.59
CA PRO A 72 -7.75 -14.67 10.42
C PRO A 72 -7.22 -13.30 9.94
N ARG A 73 -7.15 -13.10 8.63
CA ARG A 73 -6.74 -11.83 7.99
C ARG A 73 -5.30 -11.40 8.31
N LYS A 74 -4.43 -12.38 8.57
CA LYS A 74 -3.03 -12.12 8.85
C LYS A 74 -2.34 -11.43 7.68
N ASN A 75 -1.57 -10.39 7.98
CA ASN A 75 -0.87 -9.51 7.03
C ASN A 75 -1.76 -8.66 6.12
N TRP A 76 -3.09 -8.67 6.26
CA TRP A 76 -4.00 -7.88 5.40
C TRP A 76 -3.87 -6.37 5.65
N SER A 77 -3.78 -5.95 6.91
CA SER A 77 -3.80 -4.54 7.32
C SER A 77 -2.45 -3.80 7.22
N SER A 78 -1.46 -4.38 6.55
CA SER A 78 -0.15 -3.74 6.32
C SER A 78 -0.17 -2.68 5.22
N VAL A 79 -1.05 -2.85 4.24
CA VAL A 79 -1.37 -1.86 3.22
C VAL A 79 -2.87 -1.87 3.04
N VAL A 80 -3.51 -0.73 3.33
CA VAL A 80 -4.95 -0.58 3.26
C VAL A 80 -5.28 0.65 2.45
N LEU A 81 -6.13 0.49 1.46
CA LEU A 81 -6.80 1.58 0.79
C LEU A 81 -8.13 1.81 1.48
N TRP A 82 -8.27 2.99 2.10
CA TRP A 82 -9.38 3.27 3.00
C TRP A 82 -10.41 4.19 2.33
N ASN A 83 -11.66 3.74 2.24
CA ASN A 83 -12.76 4.60 1.81
C ASN A 83 -13.32 5.36 3.02
N CYS A 84 -12.72 6.52 3.30
CA CYS A 84 -13.10 7.35 4.45
C CYS A 84 -14.57 7.82 4.39
N GLY A 85 -15.18 7.87 3.21
CA GLY A 85 -16.58 8.27 3.01
C GLY A 85 -17.59 7.14 3.24
N HIS A 86 -17.15 5.88 3.30
CA HIS A 86 -18.06 4.74 3.40
C HIS A 86 -18.82 4.73 4.75
N PRO A 87 -20.16 4.59 4.77
CA PRO A 87 -20.94 4.63 6.01
C PRO A 87 -20.48 3.66 7.09
N ALA A 88 -20.05 2.45 6.70
CA ALA A 88 -19.53 1.44 7.64
C ALA A 88 -18.27 1.87 8.40
N ASN A 89 -17.51 2.85 7.89
CA ASN A 89 -16.33 3.39 8.56
C ASN A 89 -16.65 4.49 9.58
N ARG A 90 -17.90 4.95 9.68
CA ARG A 90 -18.31 5.98 10.67
C ARG A 90 -18.08 5.57 12.12
N VAL A 91 -18.04 4.27 12.40
CA VAL A 91 -17.75 3.72 13.74
C VAL A 91 -16.29 3.92 14.14
N VAL A 92 -15.37 4.10 13.18
CA VAL A 92 -13.93 4.23 13.40
C VAL A 92 -13.60 5.65 13.86
N THR A 93 -13.98 5.95 15.09
CA THR A 93 -13.69 7.20 15.80
C THR A 93 -12.37 7.10 16.56
N PRO A 94 -11.76 8.22 17.01
CA PRO A 94 -10.59 8.16 17.89
C PRO A 94 -10.81 7.28 19.13
N ALA A 95 -11.99 7.40 19.77
CA ALA A 95 -12.36 6.55 20.90
C ALA A 95 -12.47 5.07 20.53
N PHE A 96 -12.98 4.73 19.34
CA PHE A 96 -13.01 3.34 18.87
C PHE A 96 -11.60 2.78 18.68
N VAL A 97 -10.67 3.56 18.13
CA VAL A 97 -9.28 3.14 17.92
C VAL A 97 -8.55 2.99 19.25
N GLU A 98 -8.70 3.95 20.16
CA GLU A 98 -8.05 3.95 21.48
C GLU A 98 -8.52 2.78 22.36
N ASN A 99 -9.81 2.45 22.32
CA ASN A 99 -10.39 1.36 23.11
C ASN A 99 -10.41 0.01 22.36
N GLY A 100 -10.03 -0.01 21.09
CA GLY A 100 -10.08 -1.18 20.24
C GLY A 100 -8.90 -2.12 20.48
N SER A 101 -9.17 -3.43 20.44
CA SER A 101 -8.07 -4.40 20.48
C SER A 101 -7.31 -4.43 19.15
N GLY A 102 -6.02 -4.76 19.18
CA GLY A 102 -5.25 -4.97 17.95
C GLY A 102 -5.91 -5.98 17.01
N ALA A 103 -6.53 -7.04 17.55
CA ALA A 103 -7.28 -8.01 16.75
C ALA A 103 -8.50 -7.39 16.05
N GLN A 104 -9.23 -6.50 16.73
CA GLN A 104 -10.37 -5.79 16.15
C GLN A 104 -9.93 -4.89 15.00
N LEU A 105 -8.88 -4.10 15.23
CA LEU A 105 -8.35 -3.13 14.28
C LEU A 105 -7.71 -3.81 13.06
N HIS A 106 -6.79 -4.74 13.29
CA HIS A 106 -6.04 -5.39 12.21
C HIS A 106 -6.85 -6.39 11.39
N ARG A 107 -7.98 -6.85 11.91
CA ARG A 107 -8.86 -7.82 11.23
C ARG A 107 -10.16 -7.20 10.76
N PHE A 108 -10.32 -5.88 10.79
CA PHE A 108 -11.50 -5.19 10.26
C PHE A 108 -12.83 -5.75 10.79
N THR A 109 -12.90 -6.11 12.07
CA THR A 109 -14.06 -6.88 12.57
C THR A 109 -15.35 -6.06 12.68
N TRP A 110 -15.29 -4.75 12.44
CA TRP A 110 -16.48 -3.89 12.31
C TRP A 110 -17.08 -3.91 10.90
N LEU A 111 -16.41 -4.53 9.94
CA LEU A 111 -16.86 -4.66 8.56
C LEU A 111 -17.33 -6.09 8.29
N ALA A 112 -18.43 -6.20 7.55
CA ALA A 112 -18.81 -7.43 6.87
C ALA A 112 -17.83 -7.73 5.72
N ASP A 113 -17.61 -9.01 5.41
CA ASP A 113 -16.57 -9.47 4.48
C ASP A 113 -16.79 -8.92 3.07
N GLU A 114 -18.03 -8.78 2.63
CA GLU A 114 -18.40 -8.19 1.34
C GLU A 114 -18.01 -6.72 1.17
N LEU A 115 -17.76 -6.00 2.28
CA LEU A 115 -17.29 -4.62 2.30
C LEU A 115 -15.76 -4.51 2.23
N ILE A 116 -15.04 -5.63 2.26
CA ILE A 116 -13.58 -5.70 2.18
C ILE A 116 -13.19 -6.12 0.76
N GLY A 117 -12.74 -5.17 -0.05
CA GLY A 117 -12.25 -5.44 -1.39
C GLY A 117 -10.83 -6.02 -1.41
N ALA A 118 -10.45 -6.59 -2.55
CA ALA A 118 -9.12 -7.11 -2.80
C ALA A 118 -8.29 -6.11 -3.63
N LEU A 119 -7.04 -5.89 -3.22
CA LEU A 119 -6.02 -5.27 -4.07
C LEU A 119 -5.21 -6.34 -4.80
N PRO A 120 -4.60 -6.03 -5.96
CA PRO A 120 -3.65 -6.92 -6.61
C PRO A 120 -2.49 -7.26 -5.67
N ARG A 121 -2.04 -8.51 -5.70
CA ARG A 121 -1.11 -9.07 -4.70
C ARG A 121 0.25 -8.36 -4.71
N GLU A 122 0.64 -7.81 -5.84
CA GLU A 122 1.90 -7.08 -6.05
C GLU A 122 2.00 -5.83 -5.16
N TRP A 123 0.87 -5.29 -4.69
CA TRP A 123 0.81 -4.13 -3.80
C TRP A 123 1.05 -4.45 -2.32
N ASN A 124 1.29 -5.70 -1.98
CA ASN A 124 1.69 -6.15 -0.65
C ASN A 124 2.35 -7.52 -0.75
N TRP A 125 3.50 -7.58 -1.44
CA TRP A 125 4.21 -8.83 -1.67
C TRP A 125 5.00 -9.24 -0.42
N LEU A 126 4.93 -10.51 -0.03
CA LEU A 126 5.61 -11.05 1.15
C LEU A 126 6.85 -11.87 0.71
N PRO A 127 8.00 -11.23 0.45
CA PRO A 127 9.13 -11.91 -0.20
C PRO A 127 9.72 -13.05 0.65
N GLN A 128 9.75 -12.90 1.98
CA GLN A 128 10.16 -13.97 2.91
C GLN A 128 9.30 -15.24 2.80
N GLU A 129 8.04 -15.07 2.40
CA GLU A 129 7.07 -16.16 2.40
C GLU A 129 6.81 -16.73 1.02
N LEU A 130 6.95 -15.90 -0.02
CA LEU A 130 6.56 -16.18 -1.40
C LEU A 130 7.73 -16.19 -2.39
N GLY A 131 8.92 -15.81 -1.94
CA GLY A 131 10.10 -15.68 -2.78
C GLY A 131 10.14 -14.38 -3.58
N PRO A 132 11.12 -14.24 -4.50
CA PRO A 132 11.29 -13.04 -5.30
C PRO A 132 10.17 -12.86 -6.33
N ASN A 133 9.75 -11.62 -6.56
CA ASN A 133 8.80 -11.25 -7.61
C ASN A 133 9.22 -9.90 -8.24
N PRO A 134 9.72 -9.90 -9.49
CA PRO A 134 10.13 -8.66 -10.16
C PRO A 134 8.95 -7.71 -10.46
N ASP A 135 7.72 -8.21 -10.48
CA ASP A 135 6.53 -7.40 -10.72
C ASP A 135 5.97 -6.75 -9.45
N ALA A 136 6.50 -7.11 -8.27
CA ALA A 136 6.07 -6.55 -6.99
C ALA A 136 6.18 -5.01 -6.98
N LYS A 137 5.12 -4.34 -6.52
CA LYS A 137 5.04 -2.88 -6.39
C LYS A 137 5.37 -2.41 -4.98
N LEU A 138 5.14 -3.27 -3.99
CA LEU A 138 5.44 -2.99 -2.58
C LEU A 138 5.85 -4.29 -1.88
N LEU A 139 6.99 -4.24 -1.19
CA LEU A 139 7.56 -5.36 -0.44
C LEU A 139 7.26 -5.22 1.04
N HIS A 140 6.78 -6.30 1.65
CA HIS A 140 6.45 -6.37 3.07
C HIS A 140 7.15 -7.56 3.70
N TRP A 141 8.28 -7.28 4.36
CA TRP A 141 8.99 -8.24 5.20
C TRP A 141 8.26 -8.38 6.54
N THR A 142 7.64 -9.54 6.77
CA THR A 142 6.74 -9.80 7.92
C THR A 142 7.45 -10.42 9.13
N LEU A 143 8.60 -11.05 8.93
CA LEU A 143 9.38 -11.73 9.99
C LEU A 143 10.45 -10.81 10.60
N GLY A 144 10.95 -9.86 9.83
CA GLY A 144 11.97 -8.88 10.21
C GLY A 144 12.47 -8.17 8.96
N THR A 145 12.79 -6.89 9.06
CA THR A 145 13.26 -6.08 7.91
C THR A 145 14.75 -6.32 7.62
N PRO A 146 15.22 -6.13 6.37
CA PRO A 146 16.62 -6.37 6.01
C PRO A 146 17.69 -5.55 6.74
N CYS A 147 17.31 -4.60 7.61
CA CYS A 147 18.25 -3.90 8.50
C CYS A 147 18.74 -4.74 9.68
N PHE A 148 18.03 -5.82 10.03
CA PHE A 148 18.44 -6.77 11.04
C PHE A 148 19.40 -7.80 10.42
N HIS A 149 20.46 -8.16 11.14
CA HIS A 149 21.50 -9.05 10.62
C HIS A 149 20.94 -10.39 10.16
N GLU A 150 19.97 -10.92 10.90
CA GLU A 150 19.32 -12.21 10.65
C GLU A 150 18.48 -12.24 9.36
N TYR A 151 18.12 -11.07 8.83
CA TYR A 151 17.24 -10.89 7.67
C TYR A 151 17.92 -10.11 6.54
N ALA A 152 19.22 -9.85 6.65
CA ALA A 152 19.98 -8.99 5.73
C ALA A 152 20.00 -9.52 4.28
N ASP A 153 19.92 -10.84 4.13
CA ASP A 153 19.98 -11.57 2.85
C ASP A 153 18.65 -12.22 2.45
N ASP A 154 17.54 -11.80 3.09
CA ASP A 154 16.22 -12.32 2.75
C ASP A 154 15.84 -12.07 1.28
N PRO A 155 14.86 -12.81 0.73
CA PRO A 155 14.40 -12.57 -0.62
C PRO A 155 14.08 -11.08 -0.85
N MET A 156 14.61 -10.54 -1.96
CA MET A 156 14.49 -9.14 -2.37
C MET A 156 15.11 -8.10 -1.40
N ALA A 157 15.91 -8.50 -0.40
CA ALA A 157 16.58 -7.58 0.53
C ALA A 157 17.51 -6.57 -0.17
N ALA A 158 18.09 -6.95 -1.33
CA ALA A 158 18.87 -6.04 -2.17
C ALA A 158 18.11 -4.76 -2.54
N GLU A 159 16.79 -4.83 -2.76
CA GLU A 159 15.97 -3.64 -3.03
C GLU A 159 15.87 -2.74 -1.80
N TRP A 160 15.72 -3.31 -0.60
CA TRP A 160 15.70 -2.54 0.64
C TRP A 160 17.03 -1.81 0.86
N HIS A 161 18.17 -2.49 0.68
CA HIS A 161 19.49 -1.88 0.83
C HIS A 161 19.75 -0.79 -0.21
N ARG A 162 19.29 -0.99 -1.45
CA ARG A 162 19.36 0.02 -2.51
C ARG A 162 18.58 1.28 -2.14
N GLU A 163 17.33 1.13 -1.70
CA GLU A 163 16.50 2.26 -1.28
C GLU A 163 17.07 2.97 -0.05
N ARG A 164 17.68 2.24 0.89
CA ARG A 164 18.39 2.85 2.02
C ARG A 164 19.58 3.69 1.57
N LEU A 165 20.41 3.19 0.66
CA LEU A 165 21.53 3.97 0.11
C LEU A 165 21.06 5.27 -0.55
N LEU A 166 19.90 5.24 -1.22
CA LEU A 166 19.28 6.44 -1.80
C LEU A 166 18.72 7.39 -0.73
N ALA A 167 18.14 6.86 0.35
CA ALA A 167 17.62 7.66 1.46
C ALA A 167 18.73 8.36 2.25
N ASP A 168 19.87 7.69 2.44
CA ASP A 168 21.07 8.23 3.12
C ASP A 168 21.95 9.09 2.18
N TYR A 169 21.59 9.19 0.89
CA TYR A 169 22.38 9.93 -0.09
C TYR A 169 22.40 11.44 0.20
N SER A 170 23.60 12.01 0.21
CA SER A 170 23.84 13.46 0.22
C SER A 170 24.63 13.86 -1.02
N GLN A 171 24.20 14.91 -1.72
CA GLN A 171 24.88 15.42 -2.90
C GLN A 171 26.30 15.89 -2.54
N GLN A 172 27.32 15.23 -3.08
CA GLN A 172 28.71 15.51 -2.74
C GLN A 172 29.32 16.66 -3.56
N ARG A 173 28.84 16.88 -4.79
CA ARG A 173 29.28 17.96 -5.69
C ARG A 173 28.15 18.43 -6.60
N HIS A 174 28.15 19.71 -6.96
CA HIS A 174 27.33 20.24 -8.05
C HIS A 174 27.95 19.82 -9.39
N GLY A 175 27.13 19.26 -10.27
CA GLY A 175 27.39 19.18 -11.70
C GLY A 175 26.60 20.27 -12.41
#